data_AF-A0A660NZZ0-F1
#
_entry.id   AF-A0A660NZZ0-F1
#
_cell.length_a   1.000
_cell.length_b   1.000
_cell.length_c   1.000
_cell.angle_alpha   90.00
_cell.angle_beta   90.00
_cell.angle_gamma   90.00
#
_symmetry.space_group_name_H-M   'P 1'
#
loop_
_entity.id
_entity.type
_entity.pdbx_description
1 polymer ?
#
loop_
_entity_poly.entity_id
_entity_poly.type
_entity_poly.pdbx_seq_one_letter_code
_entity_poly.pdbx_strand_id
1 'polypeptide(L)'
;MNRRITLFLIIFSLFALVKISAKDKFTLVIDAGHGGKDVGALGAFSNEKDINLNVALAFGRLVEDNLPDVKVIYTRKTDVFIPLKSRAEIANRAKADLFISVHTNSVPPTKTPPQGFQVYTLGMHRAKDNLDVAMRENSVISLEKGYERTYEGFDPKSSESYIMFEILQSGNMEKSVELARLIQRSVCSKANRNDKGVHQAGFLVLRET
;
A
#
# COMPACT_ATOMS: atom_id res chain seq x y z
N MET A 1 -32.08 1.85 -54.60
CA MET A 1 -31.88 1.79 -53.14
C MET A 1 -32.14 3.18 -52.57
N ASN A 2 -33.16 3.35 -51.71
CA ASN A 2 -33.66 4.68 -51.32
C ASN A 2 -32.62 5.46 -50.52
N ARG A 3 -32.29 6.69 -50.96
CA ARG A 3 -31.36 7.63 -50.29
C ARG A 3 -31.62 7.79 -48.78
N ARG A 4 -32.88 7.63 -48.34
CA ARG A 4 -33.27 7.66 -46.93
C ARG A 4 -32.76 6.46 -46.11
N ILE A 5 -32.69 5.28 -46.72
CA ILE A 5 -32.18 4.04 -46.08
C ILE A 5 -30.65 4.12 -45.97
N THR A 6 -29.99 4.67 -47.00
CA THR A 6 -28.54 4.87 -46.98
C THR A 6 -28.09 5.87 -45.91
N LEU A 7 -28.83 6.98 -45.71
CA LEU A 7 -28.53 7.93 -44.63
C LEU A 7 -28.73 7.31 -43.23
N PHE A 8 -29.76 6.48 -43.05
CA PHE A 8 -30.05 5.84 -41.78
C PHE A 8 -28.98 4.82 -41.39
N LEU A 9 -28.47 4.05 -42.36
CA LEU A 9 -27.37 3.09 -42.15
C LEU A 9 -26.03 3.78 -41.83
N ILE A 10 -25.76 4.93 -42.45
CA ILE A 10 -24.55 5.72 -42.15
C ILE A 10 -24.62 6.28 -40.71
N ILE A 11 -25.77 6.84 -40.30
CA ILE A 11 -25.97 7.34 -38.93
C ILE A 11 -25.91 6.20 -37.90
N PHE A 12 -26.50 5.04 -38.20
CA PHE A 12 -26.43 3.87 -37.31
C PHE A 12 -24.99 3.31 -37.18
N SER A 13 -24.21 3.35 -38.27
CA SER A 13 -22.78 2.98 -38.23
C SER A 13 -21.92 3.97 -37.44
N LEU A 14 -22.26 5.27 -37.45
CA LEU A 14 -21.58 6.28 -36.63
C LEU A 14 -21.88 6.10 -35.13
N PHE A 15 -23.09 5.67 -34.77
CA PHE A 15 -23.44 5.37 -33.37
C PHE A 15 -22.81 4.06 -32.85
N ALA A 16 -22.56 3.08 -33.73
CA ALA A 16 -21.92 1.82 -33.35
C ALA A 16 -20.41 1.93 -33.06
N LEU A 17 -19.77 3.06 -33.43
CA LEU A 17 -18.34 3.30 -33.26
C LEU A 17 -17.98 4.14 -32.03
N VAL A 18 -18.96 4.66 -31.29
CA VAL A 18 -18.71 5.22 -29.96
C VAL A 18 -18.57 4.06 -28.97
N LYS A 19 -17.43 3.37 -29.02
CA LYS A 19 -16.92 2.73 -27.81
C LYS A 19 -16.72 3.85 -26.81
N ILE A 20 -17.71 4.08 -25.95
CA ILE A 20 -17.50 4.76 -24.68
C ILE A 20 -16.45 3.89 -24.00
N SER A 21 -15.19 4.30 -24.09
CA SER A 21 -14.13 3.75 -23.26
C SER A 21 -14.53 4.13 -21.84
N ALA A 22 -15.26 3.23 -21.17
CA ALA A 22 -15.45 3.34 -19.75
C ALA A 22 -14.04 3.49 -19.17
N LYS A 23 -13.77 4.62 -18.52
CA LYS A 23 -12.53 4.82 -17.80
C LYS A 23 -12.38 3.61 -16.88
N ASP A 24 -11.28 2.87 -16.98
CA ASP A 24 -11.02 1.76 -16.07
C ASP A 24 -11.21 2.27 -14.63
N LYS A 25 -12.00 1.55 -13.84
CA LYS A 25 -12.27 1.94 -12.44
C LYS A 25 -10.93 2.08 -11.72
N PHE A 26 -10.77 3.17 -10.97
CA PHE A 26 -9.57 3.38 -10.18
C PHE A 26 -9.43 2.22 -9.20
N THR A 27 -8.31 1.51 -9.24
CA THR A 27 -8.09 0.29 -8.45
C THR A 27 -7.23 0.60 -7.24
N LEU A 28 -7.84 0.50 -6.05
CA LEU A 28 -7.17 0.62 -4.76
C LEU A 28 -6.90 -0.78 -4.19
N VAL A 29 -5.63 -1.08 -3.93
CA VAL A 29 -5.24 -2.26 -3.16
C VAL A 29 -4.91 -1.86 -1.73
N ILE A 30 -5.58 -2.52 -0.78
CA ILE A 30 -5.37 -2.34 0.65
C ILE A 30 -4.68 -3.57 1.21
N ASP A 31 -3.50 -3.36 1.76
CA ASP A 31 -2.73 -4.38 2.43
C ASP A 31 -2.86 -4.26 3.95
N ALA A 32 -3.31 -5.34 4.59
CA ALA A 32 -3.28 -5.43 6.05
C ALA A 32 -1.95 -6.10 6.46
N GLY A 33 -1.03 -5.33 7.05
CA GLY A 33 0.28 -5.81 7.51
C GLY A 33 0.21 -7.08 8.36
N HIS A 34 1.24 -7.93 8.28
CA HIS A 34 1.36 -9.20 9.02
C HIS A 34 0.21 -10.21 8.72
N GLY A 35 -0.05 -11.15 9.63
CA GLY A 35 -1.14 -12.12 9.56
C GLY A 35 -0.71 -13.56 9.82
N GLY A 36 -1.64 -14.38 10.33
CA GLY A 36 -1.41 -15.78 10.65
C GLY A 36 -0.28 -15.96 11.66
N LYS A 37 0.79 -16.62 11.21
CA LYS A 37 2.01 -16.90 11.99
C LYS A 37 2.85 -15.66 12.31
N ASP A 38 2.67 -14.59 11.54
CA ASP A 38 3.33 -13.31 11.78
C ASP A 38 2.36 -12.41 12.55
N VAL A 39 2.67 -12.19 13.83
CA VAL A 39 1.82 -11.40 14.74
C VAL A 39 2.10 -9.90 14.66
N GLY A 40 3.22 -9.49 14.05
CA GLY A 40 3.74 -8.12 14.10
C GLY A 40 4.13 -7.69 15.51
N ALA A 41 4.05 -6.39 15.79
CA ALA A 41 4.29 -5.85 17.11
C ALA A 41 3.27 -6.34 18.15
N LEU A 42 3.78 -6.65 19.35
CA LEU A 42 2.96 -7.02 20.50
C LEU A 42 2.64 -5.78 21.34
N GLY A 43 1.35 -5.52 21.54
CA GLY A 43 0.84 -4.56 22.50
C GLY A 43 0.55 -5.20 23.86
N ALA A 44 0.08 -4.41 24.82
CA ALA A 44 -0.25 -4.89 26.16
C ALA A 44 -1.40 -5.93 26.16
N PHE A 45 -2.32 -5.85 25.19
CA PHE A 45 -3.48 -6.73 25.07
C PHE A 45 -3.89 -7.00 23.61
N SER A 46 -3.05 -6.62 22.64
CA SER A 46 -3.39 -6.61 21.22
C SER A 46 -2.20 -7.01 20.36
N ASN A 47 -2.45 -7.64 19.22
CA ASN A 47 -1.43 -7.87 18.20
C ASN A 47 -1.62 -6.88 17.04
N GLU A 48 -0.52 -6.44 16.47
CA GLU A 48 -0.52 -5.56 15.30
C GLU A 48 -1.34 -6.16 14.14
N LYS A 49 -1.19 -7.46 13.85
CA LYS A 49 -1.93 -8.11 12.74
C LYS A 49 -3.45 -7.95 12.83
N ASP A 50 -4.00 -7.90 14.05
CA ASP A 50 -5.43 -7.84 14.31
C ASP A 50 -5.94 -6.40 14.13
N ILE A 51 -5.18 -5.42 14.63
CA ILE A 51 -5.46 -4.00 14.46
C ILE A 51 -5.40 -3.64 12.97
N ASN A 52 -4.35 -4.07 12.27
CA ASN A 52 -4.15 -3.80 10.84
C ASN A 52 -5.30 -4.35 10.00
N LEU A 53 -5.78 -5.57 10.28
CA LEU A 53 -6.92 -6.16 9.58
C LEU A 53 -8.20 -5.36 9.80
N ASN A 54 -8.50 -4.99 11.04
CA ASN A 54 -9.71 -4.25 11.38
C ASN A 54 -9.72 -2.86 10.72
N VAL A 55 -8.59 -2.15 10.76
CA VAL A 55 -8.45 -0.84 10.10
C VAL A 55 -8.56 -0.97 8.58
N ALA A 56 -7.89 -1.94 7.97
CA ALA A 56 -7.95 -2.16 6.52
C ALA A 56 -9.38 -2.46 6.04
N LEU A 57 -10.11 -3.34 6.75
CA LEU A 57 -11.50 -3.67 6.43
C LEU A 57 -12.44 -2.48 6.62
N ALA A 58 -12.27 -1.69 7.68
CA ALA A 58 -13.08 -0.49 7.90
C ALA A 58 -12.81 0.57 6.84
N PHE A 59 -11.53 0.82 6.51
CA PHE A 59 -11.15 1.75 5.46
C PHE A 59 -11.70 1.34 4.11
N GLY A 60 -11.52 0.08 3.72
CA GLY A 60 -12.02 -0.42 2.45
C GLY A 60 -13.53 -0.36 2.33
N ARG A 61 -14.30 -0.68 3.39
CA ARG A 61 -15.76 -0.48 3.40
C ARG A 61 -16.14 0.98 3.20
N LEU A 62 -15.48 1.92 3.90
CA LEU A 62 -15.74 3.35 3.72
C LEU A 62 -15.47 3.80 2.27
N VAL A 63 -14.44 3.27 1.62
CA VAL A 63 -14.18 3.55 0.20
C VAL A 63 -15.27 2.95 -0.67
N GLU A 64 -15.62 1.68 -0.48
CA GLU A 64 -16.67 0.99 -1.24
C GLU A 64 -18.03 1.71 -1.13
N ASP A 65 -18.38 2.21 0.07
CA ASP A 65 -19.64 2.89 0.34
C ASP A 65 -19.70 4.31 -0.21
N ASN A 66 -18.57 5.03 -0.25
CA ASN A 66 -18.55 6.46 -0.59
C ASN A 66 -17.97 6.77 -1.98
N LEU A 67 -17.28 5.82 -2.63
CA LEU A 67 -16.57 6.01 -3.90
C LEU A 67 -16.89 4.86 -4.87
N PRO A 68 -18.08 4.84 -5.52
CA PRO A 68 -18.55 3.72 -6.36
C PRO A 68 -17.70 3.46 -7.62
N ASP A 69 -16.89 4.44 -8.01
CA ASP A 69 -15.96 4.36 -9.14
C ASP A 69 -14.57 3.82 -8.75
N VAL A 70 -14.36 3.50 -7.47
CA VAL A 70 -13.15 2.87 -6.95
C VAL A 70 -13.38 1.37 -6.74
N LYS A 71 -12.52 0.54 -7.32
CA LYS A 71 -12.47 -0.89 -7.08
C LYS A 71 -11.51 -1.18 -5.93
N VAL A 72 -12.01 -1.70 -4.82
CA VAL A 72 -11.18 -2.10 -3.67
C VAL A 72 -10.80 -3.57 -3.76
N ILE A 73 -9.51 -3.85 -3.57
CA ILE A 73 -8.95 -5.20 -3.48
C ILE A 73 -8.14 -5.29 -2.19
N TYR A 74 -8.28 -6.38 -1.45
CA TYR A 74 -7.55 -6.60 -0.21
C TYR A 74 -6.48 -7.67 -0.42
N THR A 75 -5.28 -7.52 0.17
CA THR A 75 -4.29 -8.61 0.18
C THR A 75 -4.75 -9.78 1.05
N ARG A 76 -5.46 -9.47 2.15
CA ARG A 76 -6.17 -10.43 3.00
C ARG A 76 -7.42 -9.81 3.62
N LYS A 77 -8.45 -10.64 3.84
CA LYS A 77 -9.69 -10.27 4.57
C LYS A 77 -9.88 -11.09 5.85
N THR A 78 -8.95 -11.97 6.16
CA THR A 78 -8.95 -12.88 7.30
C THR A 78 -7.56 -12.93 7.93
N ASP A 79 -7.43 -13.62 9.06
CA ASP A 79 -6.14 -13.84 9.72
C ASP A 79 -5.33 -14.93 9.01
N VAL A 80 -4.61 -14.54 7.97
CA VAL A 80 -3.73 -15.42 7.17
C VAL A 80 -2.41 -14.72 6.89
N PHE A 81 -1.33 -15.51 6.85
CA PHE A 81 -0.01 -14.99 6.45
C PHE A 81 0.09 -14.87 4.93
N ILE A 82 0.32 -13.65 4.43
CA ILE A 82 0.62 -13.39 3.02
C ILE A 82 2.08 -12.94 2.90
N PRO A 83 2.93 -13.66 2.13
CA PRO A 83 4.31 -13.25 1.84
C PRO A 83 4.38 -11.83 1.27
N LEU A 84 5.44 -11.07 1.59
CA LEU A 84 5.59 -9.69 1.15
C LEU A 84 5.57 -9.58 -0.38
N LYS A 85 6.27 -10.47 -1.08
CA LYS A 85 6.23 -10.52 -2.55
C LYS A 85 4.82 -10.77 -3.07
N SER A 86 4.06 -11.68 -2.46
CA SER A 86 2.69 -11.97 -2.89
C SER A 86 1.74 -10.78 -2.71
N ARG A 87 1.93 -9.95 -1.69
CA ARG A 87 1.16 -8.69 -1.51
C ARG A 87 1.37 -7.75 -2.70
N ALA A 88 2.63 -7.58 -3.10
CA ALA A 88 2.98 -6.74 -4.23
C ALA A 88 2.49 -7.31 -5.57
N GLU A 89 2.60 -8.62 -5.76
CA GLU A 89 2.05 -9.28 -6.94
C GLU A 89 0.53 -9.13 -7.06
N ILE A 90 -0.21 -9.10 -5.93
CA ILE A 90 -1.66 -8.81 -5.96
C ILE A 90 -1.90 -7.42 -6.56
N ALA A 91 -1.11 -6.41 -6.16
CA ALA A 91 -1.21 -5.05 -6.70
C ALA A 91 -0.85 -4.98 -8.19
N ASN A 92 0.28 -5.58 -8.57
CA ASN A 92 0.74 -5.63 -9.96
C ASN A 92 -0.24 -6.34 -10.89
N ARG A 93 -0.75 -7.51 -10.49
CA ARG A 93 -1.73 -8.27 -11.29
C ARG A 93 -3.06 -7.52 -11.42
N ALA A 94 -3.44 -6.78 -10.38
CA ALA A 94 -4.62 -5.93 -10.41
C ALA A 94 -4.43 -4.64 -11.22
N LYS A 95 -3.18 -4.32 -11.62
CA LYS A 95 -2.79 -3.02 -12.17
C LYS A 95 -3.29 -1.88 -11.28
N ALA A 96 -3.02 -1.99 -9.99
CA ALA A 96 -3.50 -1.03 -9.01
C ALA A 96 -2.99 0.39 -9.32
N ASP A 97 -3.89 1.36 -9.23
CA ASP A 97 -3.55 2.79 -9.34
C ASP A 97 -2.99 3.32 -8.01
N LEU A 98 -3.36 2.67 -6.89
CA LEU A 98 -2.91 3.01 -5.55
C LEU A 98 -2.78 1.76 -4.70
N PHE A 99 -1.66 1.65 -4.01
CA PHE A 99 -1.41 0.65 -2.97
C PHE A 99 -1.27 1.34 -1.61
N ILE A 100 -2.03 0.88 -0.61
CA ILE A 100 -1.94 1.34 0.78
C ILE A 100 -1.70 0.14 1.67
N SER A 101 -0.58 0.13 2.39
CA SER A 101 -0.34 -0.86 3.45
C SER A 101 -0.58 -0.24 4.83
N VAL A 102 -1.30 -0.95 5.69
CA VAL A 102 -1.69 -0.53 7.03
C VAL A 102 -0.87 -1.29 8.06
N HIS A 103 -0.15 -0.53 8.90
CA HIS A 103 0.69 -1.02 9.99
C HIS A 103 0.44 -0.27 11.30
N THR A 104 0.68 -0.94 12.42
CA THR A 104 0.64 -0.38 13.77
C THR A 104 1.88 -0.83 14.53
N ASN A 105 3.01 -0.30 14.05
CA ASN A 105 4.35 -0.66 14.51
C ASN A 105 4.60 -0.20 15.96
N SER A 106 5.71 -0.65 16.53
CA SER A 106 6.22 -0.33 17.86
C SER A 106 7.62 0.29 17.81
N VAL A 107 8.07 0.79 18.94
CA VAL A 107 9.49 1.10 19.17
C VAL A 107 9.94 0.36 20.43
N PRO A 108 11.26 0.18 20.65
CA PRO A 108 11.77 -0.38 21.89
C PRO A 108 11.18 0.34 23.12
N PRO A 109 10.94 -0.37 24.25
CA PRO A 109 10.38 0.24 25.44
C PRO A 109 11.22 1.43 25.91
N THR A 110 10.61 2.61 26.01
CA THR A 110 11.21 3.81 26.57
C THR A 110 10.36 4.34 27.72
N LYS A 111 10.92 5.23 28.56
CA LYS A 111 10.17 5.87 29.66
C LYS A 111 8.92 6.61 29.16
N THR A 112 9.00 7.19 27.96
CA THR A 112 7.90 7.90 27.30
C THR A 112 7.82 7.40 25.86
N PRO A 113 7.02 6.35 25.59
CA PRO A 113 6.90 5.79 24.26
C PRO A 113 6.38 6.85 23.27
N PRO A 114 7.00 7.00 22.08
CA PRO A 114 6.45 7.86 21.04
C PRO A 114 5.07 7.33 20.61
N GLN A 115 4.13 8.24 20.47
CA GLN A 115 2.76 7.97 20.02
C GLN A 115 2.39 8.99 18.94
N GLY A 116 1.68 8.54 17.91
CA GLY A 116 1.19 9.41 16.85
C GLY A 116 0.85 8.65 15.59
N PHE A 117 0.56 9.41 14.54
CA PHE A 117 0.29 8.89 13.21
C PHE A 117 1.41 9.30 12.25
N GLN A 118 1.82 8.38 11.38
CA GLN A 118 2.85 8.60 10.37
C GLN A 118 2.37 7.99 9.06
N VAL A 119 2.70 8.65 7.95
CA VAL A 119 2.58 8.05 6.62
C VAL A 119 3.98 7.91 6.04
N TYR A 120 4.29 6.70 5.61
CA TYR A 120 5.53 6.40 4.92
C TYR A 120 5.29 6.29 3.42
N THR A 121 6.21 6.85 2.65
CA THR A 121 6.33 6.56 1.23
C THR A 121 7.67 5.91 0.97
N LEU A 122 7.80 5.37 -0.23
CA LEU A 122 9.06 4.83 -0.66
C LEU A 122 10.05 5.94 -1.01
N GLY A 123 11.30 5.77 -0.63
CA GLY A 123 12.39 6.67 -0.97
C GLY A 123 13.51 6.64 0.06
N MET A 124 14.50 7.51 -0.14
CA MET A 124 15.69 7.51 0.71
C MET A 124 15.36 7.87 2.15
N HIS A 125 15.73 6.98 3.08
CA HIS A 125 15.65 7.30 4.50
C HIS A 125 16.69 8.36 4.85
N ARG A 126 16.25 9.46 5.46
CA ARG A 126 17.16 10.53 5.95
C ARG A 126 17.46 10.42 7.44
N ALA A 127 16.64 9.67 8.18
CA ALA A 127 16.71 9.51 9.62
C ALA A 127 16.84 8.03 9.98
N LYS A 128 17.65 7.73 10.99
CA LYS A 128 17.89 6.36 11.48
C LYS A 128 16.58 5.67 11.91
N ASP A 129 15.70 6.38 12.58
CA ASP A 129 14.41 5.81 13.05
C ASP A 129 13.55 5.29 11.89
N ASN A 130 13.61 5.91 10.71
CA ASN A 130 12.87 5.45 9.53
C ASN A 130 13.46 4.16 8.95
N LEU A 131 14.78 4.02 8.99
CA LEU A 131 15.45 2.79 8.61
C LEU A 131 15.08 1.65 9.57
N ASP A 132 15.11 1.90 10.88
CA ASP A 132 14.78 0.89 11.90
C ASP A 132 13.34 0.36 11.74
N VAL A 133 12.39 1.24 11.39
CA VAL A 133 11.01 0.88 11.05
C VAL A 133 10.99 -0.03 9.81
N ALA A 134 11.64 0.38 8.72
CA ALA A 134 11.68 -0.40 7.49
C ALA A 134 12.36 -1.77 7.67
N MET A 135 13.45 -1.83 8.42
CA MET A 135 14.14 -3.08 8.79
C MET A 135 13.22 -4.04 9.54
N ARG A 136 12.42 -3.53 10.47
CA ARG A 136 11.47 -4.35 11.22
C ARG A 136 10.36 -4.88 10.31
N GLU A 137 9.74 -4.02 9.51
CA GLU A 137 8.65 -4.44 8.61
C GLU A 137 9.13 -5.42 7.54
N ASN A 138 10.35 -5.24 7.02
CA ASN A 138 10.95 -6.14 6.03
C ASN A 138 11.50 -7.43 6.65
N SER A 139 11.69 -7.51 7.98
CA SER A 139 12.27 -8.71 8.63
C SER A 139 11.42 -9.97 8.44
N VAL A 140 10.13 -9.80 8.14
CA VAL A 140 9.16 -10.88 7.94
C VAL A 140 9.51 -11.75 6.72
N ILE A 141 10.34 -11.28 5.79
CA ILE A 141 10.80 -12.10 4.65
C ILE A 141 11.55 -13.36 5.10
N SER A 142 12.19 -13.32 6.28
CA SER A 142 12.87 -14.49 6.86
C SER A 142 11.90 -15.64 7.19
N LEU A 143 10.59 -15.38 7.24
CA LEU A 143 9.54 -16.38 7.42
C LEU A 143 9.12 -17.05 6.10
N GLU A 144 9.62 -16.57 4.97
CA GLU A 144 9.31 -17.06 3.62
C GLU A 144 10.31 -18.13 3.17
N LYS A 145 9.82 -19.17 2.50
CA LYS A 145 10.70 -20.23 1.98
C LYS A 145 11.49 -19.70 0.77
N GLY A 146 12.82 -19.79 0.84
CA GLY A 146 13.69 -19.39 -0.28
C GLY A 146 13.81 -17.88 -0.48
N TYR A 147 13.67 -17.09 0.60
CA TYR A 147 13.71 -15.63 0.54
C TYR A 147 15.02 -15.09 -0.06
N GLU A 148 16.16 -15.72 0.22
CA GLU A 148 17.49 -15.30 -0.30
C GLU A 148 17.52 -15.23 -1.83
N ARG A 149 16.93 -16.22 -2.51
CA ARG A 149 16.81 -16.23 -3.97
C ARG A 149 15.73 -15.27 -4.45
N THR A 150 14.64 -15.15 -3.69
CA THR A 150 13.47 -14.33 -4.05
C THR A 150 13.79 -12.84 -4.07
N TYR A 151 14.64 -12.40 -3.14
CA TYR A 151 15.03 -11.00 -2.95
C TYR A 151 16.51 -10.74 -3.32
N GLU A 152 17.10 -11.60 -4.15
CA GLU A 152 18.42 -11.40 -4.75
C GLU A 152 19.54 -11.08 -3.73
N GLY A 153 19.50 -11.75 -2.58
CA GLY A 153 20.48 -11.54 -1.50
C GLY A 153 20.25 -10.29 -0.65
N PHE A 154 19.11 -9.62 -0.75
CA PHE A 154 18.73 -8.54 0.16
C PHE A 154 18.72 -9.03 1.62
N ASP A 155 19.58 -8.43 2.44
CA ASP A 155 19.59 -8.68 3.88
C ASP A 155 18.77 -7.58 4.60
N PRO A 156 17.61 -7.93 5.20
CA PRO A 156 16.76 -6.95 5.88
C PRO A 156 17.40 -6.37 7.14
N LYS A 157 18.55 -6.90 7.57
CA LYS A 157 19.33 -6.43 8.72
C LYS A 157 20.55 -5.58 8.34
N SER A 158 20.88 -5.44 7.06
CA SER A 158 22.04 -4.68 6.58
C SER A 158 21.62 -3.32 6.03
N SER A 159 22.17 -2.23 6.59
CA SER A 159 21.99 -0.86 6.07
C SER A 159 22.41 -0.71 4.61
N GLU A 160 23.44 -1.43 4.19
CA GLU A 160 24.01 -1.39 2.84
C GLU A 160 23.01 -1.93 1.81
N SER A 161 22.27 -2.98 2.18
CA SER A 161 21.19 -3.53 1.35
C SER A 161 20.09 -2.49 1.09
N TYR A 162 19.77 -1.64 2.07
CA TYR A 162 18.78 -0.55 1.91
C TYR A 162 19.30 0.59 1.02
N ILE A 163 20.59 0.94 1.12
CA ILE A 163 21.17 1.97 0.25
C ILE A 163 21.10 1.53 -1.22
N MET A 164 21.52 0.30 -1.53
CA MET A 164 21.44 -0.25 -2.89
C MET A 164 19.99 -0.29 -3.39
N PHE A 165 19.09 -0.73 -2.53
CA PHE A 165 17.66 -0.81 -2.79
C PHE A 165 17.05 0.55 -3.19
N GLU A 166 17.44 1.63 -2.51
CA GLU A 166 16.87 2.96 -2.71
C GLU A 166 17.41 3.68 -3.97
N ILE A 167 18.64 3.38 -4.40
CA ILE A 167 19.26 4.01 -5.59
C ILE A 167 18.52 3.66 -6.90
N LEU A 168 17.87 2.49 -6.96
CA LEU A 168 17.30 1.96 -8.21
C LEU A 168 15.94 2.57 -8.61
N GLN A 169 15.44 3.63 -7.97
CA GLN A 169 14.01 3.97 -8.03
C GLN A 169 13.67 5.46 -8.22
N SER A 170 12.73 5.78 -9.14
CA SER A 170 12.32 7.19 -9.37
C SER A 170 10.96 7.48 -10.06
N GLY A 171 10.07 6.52 -10.29
CA GLY A 171 8.89 6.74 -11.16
C GLY A 171 7.73 7.58 -10.60
N ASN A 172 7.30 7.35 -9.35
CA ASN A 172 6.02 7.87 -8.81
C ASN A 172 6.14 8.58 -7.45
N MET A 173 7.37 8.85 -7.01
CA MET A 173 7.66 9.28 -5.63
C MET A 173 6.97 10.60 -5.24
N GLU A 174 6.94 11.58 -6.14
CA GLU A 174 6.34 12.89 -5.87
C GLU A 174 4.84 12.79 -5.56
N LYS A 175 4.10 12.03 -6.37
CA LYS A 175 2.66 11.79 -6.18
C LYS A 175 2.38 11.05 -4.87
N SER A 176 3.21 10.05 -4.53
CA SER A 176 3.10 9.33 -3.27
C SER A 176 3.31 10.26 -2.08
N VAL A 177 4.32 11.15 -2.14
CA VAL A 177 4.59 12.12 -1.07
C VAL A 177 3.47 13.15 -0.94
N GLU A 178 2.90 13.63 -2.05
CA GLU A 178 1.76 14.54 -2.02
C GLU A 178 0.55 13.88 -1.34
N LEU A 179 0.17 12.68 -1.78
CA LEU A 179 -0.92 11.92 -1.17
C LEU A 179 -0.67 11.66 0.32
N ALA A 180 0.56 11.29 0.69
CA ALA A 180 0.93 11.06 2.08
C ALA A 180 0.71 12.31 2.96
N ARG A 181 1.03 13.51 2.45
CA ARG A 181 0.78 14.78 3.16
C ARG A 181 -0.71 15.04 3.35
N LEU A 182 -1.53 14.75 2.33
CA LEU A 182 -2.98 14.90 2.42
C LEU A 182 -3.57 13.95 3.48
N ILE A 183 -3.14 12.68 3.47
CA ILE A 183 -3.56 11.67 4.46
C ILE A 183 -3.13 12.11 5.86
N GLN A 184 -1.85 12.44 6.06
CA GLN A 184 -1.29 12.87 7.34
C GLN A 184 -2.12 14.02 7.94
N ARG A 185 -2.32 15.10 7.17
CA ARG A 185 -3.07 16.27 7.62
C ARG A 185 -4.53 15.94 7.94
N SER A 186 -5.19 15.15 7.10
CA SER A 186 -6.61 14.78 7.29
C SER A 186 -6.80 13.90 8.52
N VAL A 187 -5.96 12.87 8.70
CA VAL A 187 -6.07 11.95 9.83
C VAL A 187 -5.72 12.64 11.14
N CYS A 188 -4.62 13.39 11.22
CA CYS A 188 -4.21 14.06 12.45
C CYS A 188 -5.25 15.09 12.91
N SER A 189 -5.83 15.86 11.98
CA SER A 189 -6.87 16.84 12.32
C SER A 189 -8.21 16.21 12.72
N LYS A 190 -8.68 15.18 12.00
CA LYS A 190 -10.00 14.56 12.26
C LYS A 190 -9.99 13.58 13.43
N ALA A 191 -8.91 12.82 13.60
CA ALA A 191 -8.79 11.79 14.63
C ALA A 191 -8.04 12.26 15.89
N ASN A 192 -7.68 13.55 15.95
CA ASN A 192 -6.92 14.16 17.06
C ASN A 192 -5.66 13.35 17.44
N ARG A 193 -4.89 12.94 16.42
CA ARG A 193 -3.66 12.17 16.60
C ARG A 193 -2.45 13.10 16.58
N ASN A 194 -1.44 12.79 17.40
CA ASN A 194 -0.15 13.48 17.34
C ASN A 194 0.44 13.34 15.94
N ASP A 195 0.68 14.47 15.30
CA ASP A 195 1.28 14.52 13.96
C ASP A 195 2.78 14.24 14.06
N LYS A 196 3.21 13.11 13.51
CA LYS A 196 4.62 12.72 13.45
C LYS A 196 5.22 12.91 12.06
N GLY A 197 4.47 13.46 11.11
CA GLY A 197 4.91 13.82 9.76
C GLY A 197 4.93 12.68 8.75
N VAL A 198 5.26 13.05 7.51
CA VAL A 198 5.48 12.13 6.38
C VAL A 198 6.94 11.75 6.30
N HIS A 199 7.21 10.47 6.10
CA HIS A 199 8.55 9.89 6.10
C HIS A 199 8.80 9.08 4.83
N GLN A 200 10.08 8.82 4.55
CA GLN A 200 10.52 7.96 3.46
C GLN A 200 11.45 6.89 4.01
N ALA A 201 11.30 5.66 3.54
CA ALA A 201 12.23 4.55 3.79
C ALA A 201 12.06 3.42 2.77
N GLY A 202 13.06 2.55 2.66
CA GLY A 202 13.08 1.38 1.77
C GLY A 202 12.18 0.21 2.18
N PHE A 203 10.85 0.37 2.15
CA PHE A 203 9.92 -0.74 2.38
C PHE A 203 9.84 -1.66 1.16
N LEU A 204 10.12 -2.96 1.33
CA LEU A 204 10.05 -3.96 0.24
C LEU A 204 8.65 -4.01 -0.38
N VAL A 205 7.61 -3.95 0.47
CA VAL A 205 6.22 -4.02 0.02
C VAL A 205 5.86 -2.89 -0.94
N LEU A 206 6.46 -1.71 -0.79
CA LEU A 206 6.19 -0.57 -1.67
C LEU A 206 7.06 -0.58 -2.93
N ARG A 207 8.25 -1.21 -2.88
CA ARG A 207 9.14 -1.29 -4.06
C ARG A 207 8.58 -2.23 -5.11
N GLU A 208 8.04 -3.35 -4.66
CA GLU A 208 7.58 -4.41 -5.54
C GLU A 208 6.22 -4.08 -6.20
N THR A 209 5.53 -3.00 -5.80
CA THR A 209 4.17 -2.62 -6.26
C THR A 209 4.16 -1.55 -7.34
#